data_AF-A0ABC8KAX0-F1
#
_entry.id   AF-A0ABC8KAX0-F1
#
_cell.length_a   1.000
_cell.length_b   1.000
_cell.length_c   1.000
_cell.angle_alpha   90.00
_cell.angle_beta   90.00
_cell.angle_gamma   90.00
#
_symmetry.space_group_name_H-M   'P 1'
#
loop_
_entity.id
_entity.type
_entity.pdbx_description
1 polymer ?
#
loop_
_entity_poly.entity_id
_entity_poly.type
_entity_poly.pdbx_seq_one_letter_code
_entity_poly.pdbx_strand_id
1 'polypeptide(L)'
;MEIKEILSLLCTESLDVRSIGIWGTVGIGKTAIVEEIFRIISVQYETCVFLKDLHKEVEVKGHDAVREDFLCKVLEVEPDVLRTSNIKTSFLRSRHGRKRVLVILDDVNDLRDVETFLENLNYFGPGSRIIITSRNRRVFVLGKINHVYEVKPLDILTSLQLLDRGVLQNVLSPEVYKTLSLELIIFSNGNPQVL
;
A
#
# COMPACT_ATOMS: atom_id res chain seq x y z
N MET A 1 16.63 2.68 3.25
CA MET A 1 16.97 2.86 1.82
C MET A 1 15.72 2.81 0.94
N GLU A 2 14.81 1.87 1.22
CA GLU A 2 13.60 1.58 0.43
C GLU A 2 12.61 2.74 0.27
N ILE A 3 12.29 3.47 1.35
CA ILE A 3 11.28 4.55 1.31
C ILE A 3 11.67 5.67 0.35
N LYS A 4 12.95 6.08 0.33
CA LYS A 4 13.41 7.19 -0.54
C LYS A 4 13.27 6.83 -2.03
N GLU A 5 13.56 5.58 -2.39
CA GLU A 5 13.42 5.08 -3.75
C GLU A 5 11.94 5.07 -4.17
N ILE A 6 11.05 4.59 -3.30
CA ILE A 6 9.61 4.57 -3.56
C ILE A 6 9.05 6.00 -3.68
N LEU A 7 9.46 6.93 -2.80
CA LEU A 7 9.10 8.35 -2.90
C LEU A 7 9.56 8.97 -4.23
N SER A 8 10.75 8.58 -4.73
CA SER A 8 11.22 9.01 -6.05
C SER A 8 10.36 8.44 -7.19
N LEU A 9 9.94 7.17 -7.10
CA LEU A 9 9.05 6.54 -8.10
C LEU A 9 7.68 7.21 -8.14
N LEU A 10 7.16 7.59 -6.96
CA LEU A 10 5.93 8.38 -6.85
C LEU A 10 6.06 9.71 -7.57
N CYS A 11 7.22 10.36 -7.56
CA CYS A 11 7.45 11.63 -8.26
C CYS A 11 6.36 12.66 -7.89
N THR A 12 6.20 12.93 -6.59
CA THR A 12 5.06 13.70 -6.04
C THR A 12 4.86 15.07 -6.71
N GLU A 13 5.92 15.71 -7.18
CA GLU A 13 5.87 17.02 -7.87
C GLU A 13 5.22 17.00 -9.26
N SER A 14 5.08 15.82 -9.89
CA SER A 14 4.46 15.70 -11.20
C SER A 14 2.94 15.84 -11.14
N LEU A 15 2.34 16.49 -12.14
CA LEU A 15 0.88 16.66 -12.24
C LEU A 15 0.16 15.47 -12.89
N ASP A 16 0.89 14.43 -13.33
CA ASP A 16 0.27 13.19 -13.80
C ASP A 16 -0.51 12.48 -12.67
N VAL A 17 -1.42 11.58 -13.05
CA VAL A 17 -1.99 10.59 -12.14
C VAL A 17 -1.17 9.32 -12.26
N ARG A 18 -0.55 8.89 -11.17
CA ARG A 18 0.43 7.80 -11.21
C ARG A 18 0.11 6.71 -10.22
N SER A 19 0.17 5.47 -10.71
CA SER A 19 0.09 4.26 -9.91
C SER A 19 1.43 3.56 -9.85
N ILE A 20 1.82 3.10 -8.65
CA ILE A 20 2.99 2.24 -8.45
C ILE A 20 2.60 0.96 -7.71
N GLY A 21 3.33 -0.11 -7.96
CA GLY A 21 3.21 -1.39 -7.28
C GLY A 21 4.33 -1.61 -6.29
N ILE A 22 4.03 -2.19 -5.14
CA ILE A 22 5.00 -2.68 -4.16
C ILE A 22 4.79 -4.19 -4.03
N TRP A 23 5.78 -4.93 -4.53
CA TRP A 23 5.77 -6.37 -4.61
C TRP A 23 6.75 -6.99 -3.60
N GLY A 24 6.43 -8.18 -3.11
CA GLY A 24 7.32 -8.92 -2.22
C GLY A 24 6.59 -10.05 -1.50
N THR A 25 7.36 -10.95 -0.91
CA THR A 25 6.86 -12.13 -0.21
C THR A 25 6.05 -11.78 1.06
N VAL A 26 5.40 -12.77 1.66
CA VAL A 26 4.71 -12.63 2.97
C VAL A 26 5.73 -12.17 4.02
N GLY A 27 5.33 -11.27 4.91
CA GLY A 27 6.16 -10.85 6.05
C GLY A 27 7.28 -9.86 5.74
N ILE A 28 7.56 -9.61 4.45
CA ILE A 28 8.71 -8.79 4.02
C ILE A 28 8.60 -7.29 4.37
N GLY A 29 7.48 -6.83 4.94
CA GLY A 29 7.32 -5.44 5.38
C GLY A 29 6.58 -4.49 4.42
N LYS A 30 5.92 -4.98 3.37
CA LYS A 30 5.16 -4.14 2.40
C LYS A 30 4.19 -3.16 3.08
N THR A 31 3.33 -3.66 3.98
CA THR A 31 2.34 -2.85 4.71
C THR A 31 3.01 -1.76 5.56
N ALA A 32 4.08 -2.11 6.28
CA ALA A 32 4.83 -1.15 7.10
C ALA A 32 5.46 -0.03 6.24
N ILE A 33 5.99 -0.38 5.06
CA ILE A 33 6.54 0.59 4.11
C ILE A 33 5.46 1.58 3.64
N VAL A 34 4.28 1.10 3.25
CA VAL A 34 3.21 2.00 2.77
C VAL A 34 2.58 2.82 3.89
N GLU A 35 2.51 2.31 5.11
CA GLU A 35 2.11 3.08 6.29
C GLU A 35 3.06 4.24 6.56
N GLU A 36 4.37 4.02 6.45
CA GLU A 36 5.37 5.08 6.61
C GLU A 36 5.28 6.11 5.48
N ILE A 37 5.15 5.67 4.22
CA ILE A 37 4.96 6.57 3.07
C ILE A 37 3.70 7.41 3.27
N PHE A 38 2.58 6.80 3.65
CA PHE A 38 1.33 7.51 3.92
C PHE A 38 1.53 8.61 4.95
N ARG A 39 2.23 8.31 6.06
CA ARG A 39 2.52 9.31 7.09
C ARG A 39 3.34 10.48 6.56
N ILE A 40 4.32 10.21 5.69
CA ILE A 40 5.22 11.23 5.14
C ILE A 40 4.50 12.15 4.16
N ILE A 41 3.68 11.61 3.24
CA ILE A 41 3.18 12.40 2.10
C ILE A 41 1.70 12.75 2.16
N SER A 42 0.88 12.14 3.03
CA SER A 42 -0.58 12.35 3.06
C SER A 42 -0.97 13.83 3.20
N VAL A 43 -0.20 14.62 3.97
CA VAL A 43 -0.42 16.06 4.16
C VAL A 43 -0.37 16.90 2.87
N GLN A 44 0.15 16.34 1.78
CA GLN A 44 0.26 17.00 0.48
C GLN A 44 -0.98 16.80 -0.41
N TYR A 45 -1.94 16.00 0.05
CA TYR A 45 -3.12 15.58 -0.70
C TYR A 45 -4.40 16.10 -0.03
N GLU A 46 -5.40 16.39 -0.84
CA GLU A 46 -6.70 16.90 -0.36
C GLU A 46 -7.58 15.77 0.17
N THR A 47 -7.44 14.58 -0.40
CA THR A 47 -8.17 13.38 0.02
C THR A 47 -7.22 12.21 0.07
N CYS A 48 -7.28 11.44 1.16
CA CYS A 48 -6.45 10.27 1.37
C CYS A 48 -7.34 9.06 1.67
N VAL A 49 -7.10 7.94 0.99
CA VAL A 49 -7.81 6.69 1.22
C VAL A 49 -6.81 5.56 1.40
N PHE A 50 -6.88 4.91 2.54
CA PHE A 50 -6.10 3.70 2.81
C PHE A 50 -7.09 2.55 3.05
N LEU A 51 -7.13 1.61 2.10
CA LEU A 51 -7.81 0.32 2.26
C LEU A 51 -6.78 -0.72 2.69
N LYS A 52 -6.74 -0.96 4.00
CA LYS A 52 -5.84 -1.93 4.61
C LYS A 52 -6.46 -3.33 4.50
N ASP A 53 -5.63 -4.34 4.23
CA ASP A 53 -6.07 -5.73 4.09
C ASP A 53 -7.24 -5.90 3.09
N LEU A 54 -7.13 -5.29 1.91
CA LEU A 54 -8.22 -5.21 0.92
C LEU A 54 -8.80 -6.58 0.58
N HIS A 55 -7.96 -7.59 0.42
CA HIS A 55 -8.41 -8.96 0.17
C HIS A 55 -9.38 -9.45 1.25
N LYS A 56 -9.08 -9.19 2.53
CA LYS A 56 -9.94 -9.56 3.66
C LYS A 56 -11.22 -8.74 3.69
N GLU A 57 -11.14 -7.44 3.39
CA GLU A 57 -12.35 -6.60 3.31
C GLU A 57 -13.32 -7.11 2.23
N VAL A 58 -12.79 -7.50 1.07
CA VAL A 58 -13.57 -8.06 -0.04
C VAL A 58 -14.16 -9.42 0.33
N GLU A 59 -13.41 -10.29 1.01
CA GLU A 59 -13.96 -11.58 1.50
C GLU A 59 -15.13 -11.39 2.47
N VAL A 60 -15.08 -10.36 3.31
CA VAL A 60 -16.10 -10.10 4.33
C VAL A 60 -17.32 -9.36 3.77
N LYS A 61 -17.11 -8.32 2.96
CA LYS A 61 -18.17 -7.40 2.51
C LYS A 61 -18.62 -7.63 1.07
N GLY A 62 -17.79 -8.29 0.25
CA GLY A 62 -17.95 -8.37 -1.20
C GLY A 62 -17.42 -7.14 -1.95
N HIS A 63 -17.07 -7.32 -3.23
CA HIS A 63 -16.46 -6.27 -4.05
C HIS A 63 -17.32 -5.01 -4.18
N ASP A 64 -18.63 -5.16 -4.37
CA ASP A 64 -19.53 -4.01 -4.61
C ASP A 64 -19.60 -3.08 -3.40
N ALA A 65 -19.69 -3.64 -2.20
CA ALA A 65 -19.72 -2.87 -0.95
C ALA A 65 -18.38 -2.16 -0.69
N VAL A 66 -17.24 -2.84 -0.93
CA VAL A 66 -15.92 -2.20 -0.78
C VAL A 66 -15.72 -1.10 -1.82
N ARG A 67 -16.20 -1.29 -3.05
CA ARG A 67 -16.18 -0.27 -4.10
C ARG A 67 -17.03 0.94 -3.71
N GLU A 68 -18.22 0.71 -3.17
CA GLU A 68 -19.12 1.78 -2.70
C GLU A 68 -18.49 2.58 -1.55
N ASP A 69 -17.96 1.89 -0.53
CA ASP A 69 -17.24 2.49 0.60
C ASP A 69 -16.05 3.35 0.11
N PHE A 70 -15.30 2.83 -0.86
CA PHE A 70 -14.18 3.53 -1.48
C PHE A 70 -14.62 4.82 -2.20
N LEU A 71 -15.68 4.74 -3.02
CA LEU A 71 -16.20 5.90 -3.74
C LEU A 71 -16.75 6.95 -2.78
N CYS A 72 -17.41 6.54 -1.69
CA CYS A 72 -17.84 7.47 -0.63
C CYS A 72 -16.66 8.24 -0.06
N LYS A 73 -15.55 7.55 0.27
CA LYS A 73 -14.34 8.16 0.83
C LYS A 73 -13.64 9.09 -0.16
N VAL A 74 -13.48 8.67 -1.41
CA VAL A 74 -12.81 9.47 -2.47
C VAL A 74 -13.62 10.71 -2.82
N LEU A 75 -14.93 10.58 -2.94
CA LEU A 75 -15.81 11.66 -3.36
C LEU A 75 -16.31 12.51 -2.18
N GLU A 76 -16.02 12.10 -0.94
CA GLU A 76 -16.53 12.71 0.30
C GLU A 76 -18.05 12.85 0.30
N VAL A 77 -18.74 11.77 -0.10
CA VAL A 77 -20.20 11.71 -0.17
C VAL A 77 -20.73 10.61 0.74
N GLU A 78 -21.93 10.82 1.27
CA GLU A 78 -22.63 9.81 2.06
C GLU A 78 -23.11 8.64 1.17
N PRO A 79 -23.16 7.40 1.69
CA PRO A 79 -23.58 6.22 0.94
C PRO A 79 -24.97 6.37 0.31
N ASP A 80 -25.91 6.98 1.04
CA ASP A 80 -27.27 7.18 0.55
C ASP A 80 -27.30 8.06 -0.70
N VAL A 81 -26.38 9.03 -0.83
CA VAL A 81 -26.24 9.89 -2.01
C VAL A 81 -25.72 9.09 -3.21
N LEU A 82 -24.81 8.13 -3.02
CA LEU A 82 -24.39 7.24 -4.11
C LEU A 82 -25.52 6.32 -4.56
N ARG A 83 -26.30 5.78 -3.62
CA ARG A 83 -27.37 4.79 -3.87
C ARG A 83 -28.64 5.35 -4.47
N THR A 84 -29.09 6.52 -4.00
CA THR A 84 -30.34 7.13 -4.48
C THR A 84 -30.18 7.84 -5.81
N SER A 85 -28.94 8.07 -6.22
CA SER A 85 -28.70 8.94 -7.35
C SER A 85 -28.64 8.16 -8.66
N ASN A 86 -29.73 8.26 -9.44
CA ASN A 86 -29.68 8.21 -10.91
C ASN A 86 -28.76 9.32 -11.51
N ILE A 87 -28.11 10.11 -10.64
CA ILE A 87 -27.07 11.06 -10.95
C ILE A 87 -25.83 10.23 -11.27
N LYS A 88 -25.59 10.05 -12.57
CA LYS A 88 -24.37 9.44 -13.11
C LYS A 88 -23.16 9.92 -12.31
N THR A 89 -22.25 9.02 -11.95
CA THR A 89 -20.96 9.31 -11.31
C THR A 89 -20.21 10.48 -11.97
N SER A 90 -20.51 10.77 -13.25
CA SER A 90 -20.07 11.95 -13.99
C SER A 90 -20.44 13.32 -13.38
N PHE A 91 -21.53 13.45 -12.61
CA PHE A 91 -21.92 14.70 -11.96
C PHE A 91 -21.26 14.87 -10.59
N LEU A 92 -21.06 13.78 -9.85
CA LEU A 92 -20.20 13.80 -8.67
C LEU A 92 -18.75 14.11 -9.05
N ARG A 93 -18.32 13.62 -10.22
CA ARG A 93 -17.05 13.99 -10.87
C ARG A 93 -16.95 15.48 -11.20
N SER A 94 -18.00 16.15 -11.69
CA SER A 94 -17.89 17.59 -12.02
C SER A 94 -17.83 18.48 -10.77
N ARG A 95 -18.40 18.04 -9.66
CA ARG A 95 -18.42 18.79 -8.39
C ARG A 95 -17.18 18.54 -7.50
N HIS A 96 -16.62 17.33 -7.53
CA HIS A 96 -15.51 16.91 -6.66
C HIS A 96 -14.27 16.38 -7.40
N GLY A 97 -14.40 16.04 -8.69
CA GLY A 97 -13.36 15.36 -9.48
C GLY A 97 -12.34 16.32 -10.07
N ARG A 98 -11.56 16.97 -9.22
CA ARG A 98 -10.25 17.57 -9.54
C ARG A 98 -9.27 17.57 -8.36
N LYS A 99 -9.63 16.92 -7.25
CA LYS A 99 -8.79 16.86 -6.06
C LYS A 99 -7.53 16.03 -6.30
N ARG A 100 -6.43 16.44 -5.68
CA ARG A 100 -5.21 15.64 -5.59
C ARG A 100 -5.41 14.56 -4.53
N VAL A 101 -5.54 13.30 -4.96
CA VAL A 101 -5.88 12.16 -4.10
C VAL A 101 -4.68 11.24 -3.89
N LEU A 102 -4.49 10.74 -2.67
CA LEU A 102 -3.59 9.64 -2.35
C LEU A 102 -4.40 8.39 -2.01
N VAL A 103 -4.19 7.31 -2.75
CA VAL A 103 -4.84 6.01 -2.51
C VAL A 103 -3.79 4.95 -2.21
N ILE A 104 -4.03 4.16 -1.16
CA ILE A 104 -3.29 2.95 -0.84
C ILE A 104 -4.26 1.77 -0.84
N LEU A 105 -3.96 0.78 -1.68
CA LEU A 105 -4.64 -0.52 -1.74
C LEU A 105 -3.65 -1.57 -1.23
N ASP A 106 -3.84 -2.04 0.01
CA ASP A 106 -2.92 -2.98 0.66
C ASP A 106 -3.43 -4.43 0.60
N ASP A 107 -2.50 -5.37 0.42
CA ASP A 107 -2.73 -6.83 0.23
C ASP A 107 -3.75 -7.15 -0.88
N VAL A 108 -3.52 -6.61 -2.08
CA VAL A 108 -4.36 -6.93 -3.25
C VAL A 108 -4.00 -8.30 -3.81
N ASN A 109 -4.97 -9.22 -3.89
CA ASN A 109 -4.74 -10.60 -4.34
C ASN A 109 -5.48 -10.96 -5.64
N ASP A 110 -6.58 -10.27 -5.97
CA ASP A 110 -7.36 -10.48 -7.20
C ASP A 110 -7.18 -9.31 -8.18
N LEU A 111 -7.21 -9.61 -9.47
CA LEU A 111 -7.21 -8.64 -10.56
C LEU A 111 -8.48 -7.84 -10.62
N ARG A 112 -9.61 -8.47 -10.28
CA ARG A 112 -10.91 -7.81 -10.24
C ARG A 112 -10.88 -6.62 -9.28
N ASP A 113 -10.13 -6.72 -8.18
CA ASP A 113 -9.91 -5.60 -7.27
C ASP A 113 -9.22 -4.45 -8.01
N VAL A 114 -8.09 -4.74 -8.66
CA VAL A 114 -7.29 -3.75 -9.38
C VAL A 114 -8.11 -3.08 -10.49
N GLU A 115 -8.80 -3.83 -11.34
CA GLU A 115 -9.62 -3.28 -12.42
C GLU A 115 -10.71 -2.37 -11.86
N THR A 116 -11.42 -2.84 -10.82
CA THR A 116 -12.47 -2.08 -10.15
C THR A 116 -11.96 -0.74 -9.62
N PHE A 117 -10.79 -0.71 -8.95
CA PHE A 117 -10.23 0.53 -8.39
C PHE A 117 -9.51 1.41 -9.41
N LEU A 118 -8.89 0.83 -10.45
CA LEU A 118 -8.17 1.59 -11.48
C LEU A 118 -9.10 2.19 -12.55
N GLU A 119 -10.26 1.59 -12.84
CA GLU A 119 -11.27 2.22 -13.69
C GLU A 119 -11.76 3.57 -13.10
N ASN A 120 -11.63 3.72 -11.78
CA ASN A 120 -11.98 4.91 -11.03
C ASN A 120 -10.87 6.00 -11.06
N LEU A 121 -9.71 5.76 -11.69
CA LEU A 121 -8.67 6.79 -11.85
C LEU A 121 -9.17 8.06 -12.54
N ASN A 122 -10.22 7.93 -13.37
CA ASN A 122 -10.86 9.05 -14.06
C ASN A 122 -11.53 10.07 -13.12
N TYR A 123 -11.68 9.74 -11.83
CA TYR A 123 -12.17 10.66 -10.80
C TYR A 123 -11.06 11.50 -10.16
N PHE A 124 -9.79 11.13 -10.35
CA PHE A 124 -8.68 11.76 -9.66
C PHE A 124 -8.17 13.00 -10.41
N GLY A 125 -7.83 14.04 -9.66
CA GLY A 125 -7.24 15.26 -10.19
C GLY A 125 -5.75 15.12 -10.48
N PRO A 126 -5.17 16.14 -11.13
CA PRO A 126 -3.73 16.21 -11.37
C PRO A 126 -2.90 16.02 -10.08
N GLY A 127 -1.79 15.28 -10.19
CA GLY A 127 -0.87 15.03 -9.07
C GLY A 127 -1.30 13.92 -8.11
N SER A 128 -2.36 13.17 -8.43
CA SER A 128 -2.86 12.06 -7.60
C SER A 128 -1.96 10.82 -7.67
N ARG A 129 -1.86 10.08 -6.57
CA ARG A 129 -1.00 8.90 -6.44
C ARG A 129 -1.75 7.69 -5.93
N ILE A 130 -1.43 6.53 -6.49
CA ILE A 130 -2.00 5.25 -6.14
C ILE A 130 -0.86 4.29 -5.83
N ILE A 131 -0.91 3.66 -4.67
CA ILE A 131 0.07 2.65 -4.25
C ILE A 131 -0.69 1.34 -4.06
N ILE A 132 -0.22 0.29 -4.71
CA ILE A 132 -0.81 -1.04 -4.62
C ILE A 132 0.24 -1.97 -4.02
N THR A 133 -0.07 -2.62 -2.90
CA THR A 133 0.79 -3.70 -2.40
C THR A 133 0.21 -5.05 -2.81
N SER A 134 1.07 -5.99 -3.19
CA SER A 134 0.64 -7.34 -3.49
C SER A 134 1.78 -8.34 -3.32
N ARG A 135 1.43 -9.58 -3.01
CA ARG A 135 2.33 -10.74 -3.09
C ARG A 135 2.33 -11.35 -4.49
N ASN A 136 1.25 -11.14 -5.24
CA ASN A 136 1.02 -11.71 -6.55
C ASN A 136 1.45 -10.74 -7.64
N ARG A 137 2.61 -10.98 -8.26
CA ARG A 137 3.16 -10.11 -9.31
C ARG A 137 2.22 -9.93 -10.51
N ARG A 138 1.30 -10.88 -10.76
CA ARG A 138 0.33 -10.81 -11.87
C ARG A 138 -0.62 -9.62 -11.72
N VAL A 139 -0.92 -9.21 -10.49
CA VAL A 139 -1.74 -8.03 -10.15
C VAL A 139 -1.21 -6.79 -10.88
N PHE A 140 0.10 -6.59 -10.88
CA PHE A 140 0.72 -5.42 -11.50
C PHE A 140 0.78 -5.52 -13.03
N VAL A 141 1.08 -6.72 -13.56
CA VAL A 141 1.17 -6.94 -15.01
C VAL A 141 -0.17 -6.70 -15.69
N LEU A 142 -1.23 -7.27 -15.13
CA LEU A 142 -2.57 -7.21 -15.72
C LEU A 142 -3.26 -5.87 -15.40
N GLY A 143 -2.97 -5.27 -14.24
CA GLY A 143 -3.33 -3.89 -13.94
C GLY A 143 -2.56 -2.81 -14.71
N LYS A 144 -1.63 -3.20 -15.60
CA LYS A 144 -0.78 -2.29 -16.40
C LYS A 144 0.00 -1.28 -15.54
N ILE A 145 0.45 -1.71 -14.37
CA ILE A 145 1.25 -0.91 -13.46
C ILE A 145 2.71 -0.95 -13.92
N ASN A 146 3.17 0.15 -14.52
CA ASN A 146 4.49 0.22 -15.15
C ASN A 146 5.65 0.39 -14.16
N HIS A 147 5.38 0.83 -12.93
CA HIS A 147 6.39 1.06 -11.90
C HIS A 147 6.15 0.13 -10.73
N VAL A 148 6.94 -0.95 -10.63
CA VAL A 148 6.84 -1.93 -9.54
C VAL A 148 8.15 -1.96 -8.77
N TYR A 149 8.08 -1.66 -7.49
CA TYR A 149 9.17 -1.81 -6.53
C TYR A 149 9.11 -3.19 -5.88
N GLU A 150 10.21 -3.94 -5.91
CA GLU A 150 10.32 -5.21 -5.19
C GLU A 150 11.03 -4.99 -3.86
N VAL A 151 10.32 -5.24 -2.76
CA VAL A 151 10.88 -5.18 -1.40
C VAL A 151 11.88 -6.31 -1.24
N LYS A 152 13.10 -5.95 -0.82
CA LYS A 152 14.18 -6.91 -0.64
C LYS A 152 14.24 -7.38 0.81
N PRO A 153 14.78 -8.58 1.08
CA PRO A 153 15.05 -8.98 2.44
C PRO A 153 16.04 -8.04 3.12
N LEU A 154 15.94 -7.95 4.45
CA LEU A 154 16.87 -7.17 5.23
C LEU A 154 18.28 -7.74 5.12
N ASP A 155 19.26 -6.86 4.99
CA ASP A 155 20.65 -7.25 5.15
C ASP A 155 20.93 -7.64 6.61
N ILE A 156 22.10 -8.26 6.85
CA ILE A 156 22.48 -8.76 8.17
C ILE A 156 22.51 -7.63 9.21
N LEU A 157 23.01 -6.44 8.87
CA LEU A 157 23.13 -5.33 9.81
C LEU A 157 21.75 -4.79 10.18
N THR A 158 20.88 -4.60 9.20
CA THR A 158 19.51 -4.14 9.43
C THR A 158 18.69 -5.18 10.19
N SER A 159 18.92 -6.47 9.94
CA SER A 159 18.28 -7.56 10.68
C SER A 159 18.72 -7.61 12.14
N LEU A 160 20.02 -7.43 12.42
CA LEU A 160 20.52 -7.33 13.79
C LEU A 160 19.90 -6.13 14.53
N GLN A 161 19.81 -4.97 13.87
CA GLN A 161 19.16 -3.80 14.46
C GLN A 161 17.67 -4.03 14.77
N LEU A 162 16.98 -4.86 13.99
CA LEU A 162 15.60 -5.25 14.26
C LEU A 162 15.51 -6.14 15.51
N LEU A 163 16.37 -7.16 15.59
CA LEU A 163 16.44 -8.07 16.74
C LEU A 163 16.86 -7.36 18.04
N ASP A 164 17.77 -6.39 17.94
CA ASP A 164 18.25 -5.58 19.06
C ASP A 164 17.17 -4.69 19.69
N ARG A 165 16.07 -4.44 18.96
CA ARG A 165 14.88 -3.76 19.52
C ARG A 165 13.96 -4.71 20.29
N GLY A 166 14.24 -6.01 20.26
CA GLY A 166 13.52 -7.07 20.95
C GLY A 166 14.02 -7.36 22.37
N VAL A 167 13.35 -8.30 23.05
CA VAL A 167 13.59 -8.62 24.47
C VAL A 167 14.87 -9.47 24.69
N LEU A 168 15.42 -10.06 23.63
CA LEU A 168 16.49 -11.08 23.68
C LEU A 168 17.83 -10.58 24.26
N GLN A 169 18.16 -9.30 24.09
CA GLN A 169 19.42 -8.74 24.63
C GLN A 169 19.50 -8.80 26.16
N ASN A 170 18.35 -8.80 26.86
CA ASN A 170 18.33 -8.72 28.32
C ASN A 170 18.45 -10.09 29.02
N VAL A 171 18.49 -11.19 28.26
CA VAL A 171 18.38 -12.55 28.81
C VAL A 171 19.62 -13.40 28.53
N LEU A 172 20.39 -13.09 27.49
CA LEU A 172 21.49 -13.92 27.00
C LEU A 172 22.86 -13.26 27.21
N SER A 173 23.92 -14.08 27.31
CA SER A 173 25.27 -13.55 27.23
C SER A 173 25.56 -12.99 25.82
N PRO A 174 26.46 -12.00 25.67
CA PRO A 174 26.73 -11.37 24.37
C PRO A 174 27.14 -12.35 23.26
N GLU A 175 27.92 -13.37 23.61
CA GLU A 175 28.39 -14.38 22.67
C GLU A 175 27.25 -15.29 22.18
N VAL A 176 26.40 -15.76 23.10
CA VAL A 176 25.25 -16.61 22.77
C VAL A 176 24.22 -15.83 21.97
N TYR A 177 23.94 -14.58 22.36
CA TYR A 177 23.05 -13.70 21.62
C TYR A 177 23.52 -13.50 20.17
N LYS A 178 24.81 -13.21 19.96
CA LYS A 178 25.37 -13.00 18.63
C LYS A 178 25.24 -14.25 17.76
N THR A 179 25.57 -15.43 18.28
CA THR A 179 25.48 -16.69 17.52
C THR A 179 24.04 -16.99 17.12
N LEU A 180 23.10 -16.96 18.07
CA LEU A 180 21.69 -17.26 17.80
C LEU A 180 21.04 -16.24 16.87
N SER A 181 21.39 -14.96 17.01
CA SER A 181 20.89 -13.91 16.11
C SER A 181 21.34 -14.15 14.68
N LEU A 182 22.62 -14.49 14.46
CA LEU A 182 23.11 -14.79 13.11
C LEU A 182 22.46 -16.04 12.51
N GLU A 183 22.28 -17.11 13.31
CA GLU A 183 21.57 -18.31 12.85
C GLU A 183 20.12 -18.00 12.45
N LEU A 184 19.40 -17.21 13.25
CA LEU A 184 18.04 -16.78 12.95
C LEU A 184 17.97 -15.88 11.70
N ILE A 185 18.95 -14.99 11.50
CA ILE A 185 19.03 -14.15 10.29
C ILE A 185 19.25 -15.00 9.04
N ILE A 186 20.12 -16.00 9.11
CA ILE A 186 20.36 -16.94 8.00
C ILE A 186 19.09 -17.76 7.73
N PHE A 187 18.44 -18.27 8.78
CA PHE A 187 17.21 -19.06 8.66
C PHE A 187 16.05 -18.27 8.06
N SER A 188 15.83 -17.04 8.55
CA SER A 188 14.78 -16.14 8.06
C SER A 188 15.06 -15.61 6.65
N ASN A 189 16.31 -15.73 6.18
CA ASN A 189 16.81 -15.08 4.98
C ASN A 189 16.47 -13.58 4.95
N GLY A 190 16.58 -12.91 6.11
CA GLY A 190 16.28 -11.48 6.26
C GLY A 190 14.79 -11.12 6.21
N ASN A 191 13.87 -12.06 6.41
CA ASN A 191 12.43 -11.78 6.48
C ASN A 191 12.05 -11.18 7.84
N PRO A 192 11.59 -9.91 7.92
CA PRO A 192 11.26 -9.24 9.18
C PRO A 192 10.18 -9.91 10.03
N GLN A 193 9.28 -10.71 9.45
CA GLN A 193 8.24 -11.40 10.22
C GLN A 193 8.77 -12.64 10.94
N VAL A 194 9.88 -13.20 10.46
CA VAL A 194 10.51 -14.40 11.05
C VAL A 194 11.56 -14.01 12.10
N LEU A 195 12.18 -12.82 11.96
CA LEU A 195 13.06 -12.18 12.93
C LEU A 195 12.28 -11.70 14.17
#